data_AF-E2NJ93-F1
#
_entry.id   AF-E2NJ93-F1
#
_cell.length_a   1.000
_cell.length_b   1.000
_cell.length_c   1.000
_cell.angle_alpha   90.00
_cell.angle_beta   90.00
_cell.angle_gamma   90.00
#
_symmetry.space_group_name_H-M   'P 1'
#
loop_
_entity.id
_entity.type
_entity.pdbx_description
1 polymer ?
#
loop_
_entity_poly.entity_id
_entity_poly.type
_entity_poly.pdbx_seq_one_letter_code
_entity_poly.pdbx_strand_id
1 'polypeptide(L)'
;MLITKFNKEQPAIYFLILAMCVSMELYFTWRFPQSLVNFACALVLLPCLLKVKVPQQSLWVIFLLIINFIYNYTHNTVSFSFLSFLNLSSVIIISIFIVLSSIAFKIKLWHGFDWFMKCICCISLIGWFLYLAGIPLPHYYSDTTDFYTHEVYYLFIAGADNILEELLPRFCGMFLEPGHVGSTCCLLLFINRFNFKDKSNYIYLLSIIFSLSLAAYGLLFIGLCLHYLLKGVHVLKYILFLGVLACAFYIFGLTYNNGDNIFNEKILSRLMFVDGELSGNNRTSMLFDAYYEDWLKHGDLINGYGRKAYGDGTESTNILHGCASYKRFFFINGIIGFILVSILYWSLFYKYRSNQTWGFLVLYVICNMIRDYPFRLMWLYLFILGSVILSLPPSAITSAKVNSPDTD
;
A
#
# COMPACT_ATOMS: atom_id res chain seq x y z
N MET A 1 31.04 30.35 7.23
CA MET A 1 29.94 30.23 8.21
C MET A 1 28.62 30.34 7.48
N LEU A 2 28.14 29.24 6.90
CA LEU A 2 26.88 29.18 6.16
C LEU A 2 26.23 27.84 6.52
N ILE A 3 25.77 27.74 7.77
CA ILE A 3 24.83 26.70 8.16
C ILE A 3 23.49 27.18 7.63
N THR A 4 23.15 26.64 6.46
CA THR A 4 21.84 26.72 5.80
C THR A 4 20.72 26.66 6.83
N LYS A 5 19.81 27.63 6.79
CA LYS A 5 18.52 27.61 7.49
C LYS A 5 17.84 26.26 7.22
N PHE A 6 17.97 25.30 8.13
CA PHE A 6 17.21 24.06 8.05
C PHE A 6 15.73 24.44 8.04
N ASN A 7 15.05 24.13 6.94
CA ASN A 7 13.61 24.30 6.86
C ASN A 7 13.00 23.43 7.97
N LYS A 8 12.37 24.06 8.98
CA LYS A 8 11.93 23.39 10.21
C LYS A 8 11.00 22.20 9.97
N GLU A 9 10.36 22.14 8.80
CA GLU A 9 9.44 21.06 8.40
C GLU A 9 10.15 19.86 7.74
N GLN A 10 11.37 20.03 7.25
CA GLN A 10 12.07 19.03 6.44
C GLN A 10 12.42 17.74 7.22
N PRO A 11 12.89 17.80 8.49
CA PRO A 11 13.05 16.59 9.29
C PRO A 11 11.73 15.83 9.47
N ALA A 12 10.63 16.53 9.73
CA ALA A 12 9.31 15.91 9.88
C ALA A 12 8.89 15.13 8.62
N ILE A 13 9.14 15.69 7.42
CA ILE A 13 8.85 15.01 6.15
C ILE A 13 9.69 13.73 6.03
N TYR A 14 10.99 13.76 6.30
CA TYR A 14 11.84 12.58 6.18
C TYR A 14 11.46 11.46 7.15
N PHE A 15 11.21 11.79 8.41
CA PHE A 15 10.77 10.80 9.40
C PHE A 15 9.39 10.21 9.08
N LEU A 16 8.48 11.00 8.52
CA LEU A 16 7.18 10.51 8.04
C LEU A 16 7.32 9.56 6.87
N ILE A 17 8.14 9.91 5.87
CA ILE A 17 8.41 9.02 4.73
C ILE A 17 9.06 7.72 5.23
N LEU A 18 10.03 7.79 6.16
CA LEU A 18 10.66 6.62 6.74
C LEU A 18 9.65 5.73 7.50
N ALA A 19 8.76 6.31 8.31
CA ALA A 19 7.71 5.58 9.01
C ALA A 19 6.73 4.89 8.04
N MET A 20 6.37 5.57 6.92
CA MET A 20 5.59 4.95 5.84
C MET A 20 6.33 3.76 5.23
N CYS A 21 7.62 3.91 4.92
CA CYS A 21 8.45 2.87 4.31
C CYS A 21 8.60 1.63 5.20
N VAL A 22 8.91 1.85 6.48
CA VAL A 22 9.02 0.80 7.50
C VAL A 22 7.70 0.07 7.69
N SER A 23 6.57 0.77 7.62
CA SER A 23 5.26 0.13 7.76
C SER A 23 4.95 -0.90 6.68
N MET A 24 5.59 -0.79 5.50
CA MET A 24 5.46 -1.75 4.40
C MET A 24 6.71 -2.63 4.23
N GLU A 25 7.62 -2.60 5.21
CA GLU A 25 8.80 -3.46 5.23
C GLU A 25 9.59 -3.36 3.93
N LEU A 26 9.78 -2.13 3.42
CA LEU A 26 10.65 -1.91 2.27
C LEU A 26 12.07 -2.38 2.60
N TYR A 27 12.77 -2.95 1.62
CA TYR A 27 14.08 -3.57 1.74
C TYR A 27 15.05 -2.86 2.73
N PHE A 28 15.32 -1.59 2.45
CA PHE A 28 16.29 -0.79 3.21
C PHE A 28 15.85 -0.52 4.66
N THR A 29 14.65 -0.96 5.04
CA THR A 29 14.08 -0.79 6.37
C THR A 29 14.10 -2.03 7.25
N TRP A 30 14.42 -3.22 6.73
CA TRP A 30 14.30 -4.50 7.44
C TRP A 30 15.09 -4.60 8.73
N ARG A 31 16.21 -3.88 8.83
CA ARG A 31 17.06 -3.87 10.04
C ARG A 31 16.59 -2.91 11.12
N PHE A 32 15.59 -2.06 10.85
CA PHE A 32 15.07 -1.10 11.81
C PHE A 32 13.80 -1.62 12.49
N PRO A 33 13.78 -1.75 13.82
CA PRO A 33 12.55 -2.08 14.54
C PRO A 33 11.49 -1.00 14.31
N GLN A 34 10.33 -1.38 13.78
CA GLN A 34 9.26 -0.45 13.40
C GLN A 34 8.83 0.47 14.53
N SER A 35 8.72 -0.09 15.73
CA SER A 35 8.45 0.62 16.98
C SER A 35 9.43 1.75 17.27
N LEU A 36 10.75 1.55 17.06
CA LEU A 36 11.77 2.55 17.33
C LEU A 36 11.75 3.67 16.28
N VAL A 37 11.55 3.32 15.00
CA VAL A 37 11.41 4.32 13.94
C VAL A 37 10.18 5.19 14.19
N ASN A 38 9.04 4.56 14.48
CA ASN A 38 7.80 5.28 14.77
C ASN A 38 7.97 6.16 16.01
N PHE A 39 8.65 5.69 17.04
CA PHE A 39 8.94 6.50 18.22
C PHE A 39 9.82 7.71 17.91
N ALA A 40 10.91 7.52 17.17
CA ALA A 40 11.77 8.63 16.73
C ALA A 40 10.98 9.65 15.90
N CYS A 41 10.12 9.18 14.99
CA CYS A 41 9.23 10.03 14.21
C CYS A 41 8.27 10.82 15.12
N ALA A 42 7.62 10.16 16.09
CA ALA A 42 6.73 10.81 17.04
C ALA A 42 7.45 11.90 17.86
N LEU A 43 8.69 11.66 18.31
CA LEU A 43 9.49 12.66 19.04
C LEU A 43 9.79 13.90 18.18
N VAL A 44 10.08 13.73 16.89
CA VAL A 44 10.31 14.84 15.96
C VAL A 44 9.03 15.64 15.72
N LEU A 45 7.87 14.98 15.67
CA LEU A 45 6.58 15.61 15.40
C LEU A 45 5.95 16.26 16.63
N LEU A 46 6.22 15.76 17.83
CA LEU A 46 5.58 16.21 19.07
C LEU A 46 5.70 17.72 19.32
N PRO A 47 6.88 18.37 19.18
CA PRO A 47 7.01 19.82 19.35
C PRO A 47 6.20 20.63 18.33
N CYS A 48 5.99 20.07 17.13
CA CYS A 48 5.16 20.70 16.11
C CYS A 48 3.68 20.54 16.48
N LEU A 49 3.28 19.34 16.91
CA LEU A 49 1.91 19.04 17.31
C LEU A 49 1.43 19.90 18.49
N LEU A 50 2.27 20.12 19.49
CA LEU A 50 1.95 20.94 20.67
C LEU A 50 1.64 22.41 20.33
N LYS A 51 2.05 22.89 19.15
CA LYS A 51 1.79 24.25 18.66
C LYS A 51 0.53 24.36 17.80
N VAL A 52 -0.05 23.23 17.40
CA VAL A 52 -1.22 23.22 16.51
C VAL A 52 -2.49 23.40 17.33
N LYS A 53 -3.30 24.39 16.94
CA LYS A 53 -4.66 24.52 17.46
C LYS A 53 -5.52 23.42 16.86
N VAL A 54 -6.19 22.65 17.71
CA VAL A 54 -7.08 21.55 17.28
C VAL A 54 -8.43 22.14 16.86
N PRO A 55 -8.81 22.09 15.58
CA PRO A 55 -10.12 22.53 15.16
C PRO A 55 -11.18 21.51 15.60
N GLN A 56 -12.34 21.98 16.05
CA GLN A 56 -13.44 21.14 16.55
C GLN A 56 -13.86 20.05 15.55
N GLN A 57 -13.84 20.38 14.26
CA GLN A 57 -14.15 19.47 13.15
C GLN A 57 -13.19 18.26 13.06
N SER A 58 -11.98 18.35 13.63
CA SER A 58 -11.01 17.24 13.62
C SER A 58 -11.05 16.36 14.87
N LEU A 59 -11.76 16.78 15.93
CA LEU A 59 -11.85 16.00 17.17
C LEU A 59 -12.48 14.62 16.95
N TRP A 60 -13.53 14.54 16.15
CA TRP A 60 -14.19 13.28 15.81
C TRP A 60 -13.24 12.30 15.09
N VAL A 61 -12.49 12.80 14.10
CA VAL A 61 -11.50 12.00 13.37
C VAL A 61 -10.37 11.54 14.29
N ILE A 62 -9.90 12.40 15.20
CA ILE A 62 -8.86 12.05 16.18
C ILE A 62 -9.35 10.95 17.12
N PHE A 63 -10.57 11.10 17.65
CA PHE A 63 -11.20 10.09 18.50
C PHE A 63 -11.30 8.74 17.79
N LEU A 64 -11.78 8.72 16.54
CA LEU A 64 -11.87 7.52 15.74
C LEU A 64 -10.50 6.89 15.46
N LEU A 65 -9.46 7.70 15.18
CA LEU A 65 -8.10 7.19 15.00
C LEU A 65 -7.59 6.50 16.25
N ILE A 66 -7.75 7.14 17.42
CA ILE A 66 -7.32 6.58 18.71
C ILE A 66 -8.01 5.25 18.96
N ILE A 67 -9.34 5.21 18.85
CA ILE A 67 -10.11 3.98 19.09
C ILE A 67 -9.72 2.89 18.11
N ASN A 68 -9.59 3.19 16.82
CA ASN A 68 -9.21 2.20 15.83
C ASN A 68 -7.81 1.63 16.09
N PHE A 69 -6.83 2.46 16.45
CA PHE A 69 -5.49 1.97 16.76
C PHE A 69 -5.44 1.15 18.05
N ILE A 70 -6.18 1.55 19.08
CA ILE A 70 -6.31 0.76 20.33
C ILE A 70 -6.98 -0.57 20.03
N TYR A 71 -8.07 -0.58 19.26
CA TYR A 71 -8.79 -1.80 18.87
C TYR A 71 -7.92 -2.74 18.04
N ASN A 72 -7.22 -2.19 17.04
CA ASN A 72 -6.27 -2.96 16.23
C ASN A 72 -5.15 -3.54 17.10
N TYR A 73 -4.63 -2.76 18.05
CA TYR A 73 -3.62 -3.23 19.00
C TYR A 73 -4.11 -4.40 19.85
N THR A 74 -5.32 -4.32 20.41
CA THR A 74 -5.85 -5.40 21.27
C THR A 74 -6.15 -6.68 20.50
N HIS A 75 -6.53 -6.60 19.23
CA HIS A 75 -6.94 -7.76 18.41
C HIS A 75 -5.83 -8.36 17.56
N ASN A 76 -4.81 -7.57 17.17
CA ASN A 76 -3.79 -8.01 16.22
C ASN A 76 -2.39 -8.11 16.85
N THR A 77 -2.19 -7.62 18.07
CA THR A 77 -0.89 -7.75 18.76
C THR A 77 -0.81 -9.06 19.51
N VAL A 78 0.11 -9.94 19.10
CA VAL A 78 0.37 -11.24 19.74
C VAL A 78 0.92 -11.03 21.16
N SER A 79 1.93 -10.17 21.32
CA SER A 79 2.60 -9.91 22.60
C SER A 79 2.53 -8.43 23.02
N PHE A 80 1.96 -8.18 24.19
CA PHE A 80 1.90 -6.86 24.83
C PHE A 80 3.23 -6.53 25.51
N SER A 81 4.23 -6.18 24.70
CA SER A 81 5.53 -5.71 25.17
C SER A 81 5.55 -4.17 25.30
N PHE A 82 6.54 -3.66 26.03
CA PHE A 82 6.84 -2.22 26.04
C PHE A 82 7.02 -1.66 24.63
N LEU A 83 7.66 -2.43 23.75
CA LEU A 83 7.94 -2.04 22.37
C LEU A 83 6.66 -1.95 21.52
N SER A 84 5.72 -2.88 21.74
CA SER A 84 4.40 -2.87 21.11
C SER A 84 3.58 -1.65 21.57
N PHE A 85 3.60 -1.32 22.87
CA PHE A 85 2.94 -0.15 23.42
C PHE A 85 3.55 1.17 22.92
N LEU A 86 4.88 1.21 22.83
CA LEU A 86 5.62 2.34 22.27
C LEU A 86 5.22 2.60 20.82
N ASN A 87 5.10 1.53 20.03
CA ASN A 87 4.63 1.60 18.65
C ASN A 87 3.20 2.16 18.56
N LEU A 88 2.27 1.63 19.36
CA LEU A 88 0.88 2.12 19.42
C LEU A 88 0.83 3.63 19.70
N SER A 89 1.50 4.06 20.77
CA SER A 89 1.52 5.47 21.19
C SER A 89 2.10 6.37 20.10
N SER A 90 3.18 5.91 19.46
CA SER A 90 3.85 6.64 18.38
C SER A 90 2.97 6.79 17.14
N VAL A 91 2.32 5.70 16.71
CA VAL A 91 1.43 5.70 15.55
C VAL A 91 0.23 6.62 15.77
N ILE A 92 -0.32 6.68 16.98
CA ILE A 92 -1.39 7.63 17.34
C ILE A 92 -0.89 9.08 17.18
N ILE A 93 0.27 9.41 17.75
CA ILE A 93 0.85 10.77 17.65
C ILE A 93 1.09 11.16 16.19
N ILE A 94 1.72 10.28 15.40
CA ILE A 94 2.01 10.52 13.99
C ILE A 94 0.71 10.75 13.20
N SER A 95 -0.29 9.89 13.40
CA SER A 95 -1.57 9.97 12.67
C SER A 95 -2.36 11.23 13.02
N ILE A 96 -2.38 11.62 14.30
CA ILE A 96 -2.99 12.88 14.75
C ILE A 96 -2.27 14.07 14.10
N PHE A 97 -0.93 14.07 14.09
CA PHE A 97 -0.15 15.13 13.45
C PHE A 97 -0.49 15.24 11.95
N ILE A 98 -0.56 14.13 11.22
CA ILE A 98 -0.91 14.16 9.80
C ILE A 98 -2.32 14.72 9.60
N VAL A 99 -3.31 14.33 10.40
CA VAL A 99 -4.68 14.87 10.27
C VAL A 99 -4.71 16.38 10.55
N LEU A 100 -3.97 16.84 11.57
CA LEU A 100 -3.97 18.23 12.03
C LEU A 100 -3.02 19.17 11.27
N SER A 101 -2.04 18.63 10.55
CA SER A 101 -1.08 19.42 9.78
C SER A 101 -1.77 20.34 8.75
N SER A 102 -1.10 21.41 8.35
CA SER A 102 -1.65 22.32 7.34
C SER A 102 -1.80 21.63 5.97
N ILE A 103 -2.69 22.14 5.11
CA ILE A 103 -2.81 21.67 3.73
C ILE A 103 -1.48 21.82 2.98
N ALA A 104 -0.77 22.93 3.20
CA ALA A 104 0.55 23.17 2.62
C ALA A 104 1.57 22.09 3.03
N PHE A 105 1.61 21.71 4.32
CA PHE A 105 2.49 20.64 4.78
C PHE A 105 2.14 19.30 4.12
N LYS A 106 0.84 18.95 4.03
CA LYS A 106 0.39 17.73 3.36
C LYS A 106 0.79 17.69 1.88
N ILE A 107 0.71 18.82 1.17
CA ILE A 107 1.16 18.92 -0.23
C ILE A 107 2.66 18.70 -0.33
N LYS A 108 3.47 19.32 0.56
CA LYS A 108 4.92 19.10 0.59
C LYS A 108 5.28 17.65 0.89
N LEU A 109 4.63 17.03 1.89
CA LEU A 109 4.83 15.63 2.24
C LEU A 109 4.45 14.70 1.08
N TRP A 110 3.32 14.96 0.41
CA TRP A 110 2.91 14.23 -0.78
C TRP A 110 3.97 14.31 -1.88
N HIS A 111 4.46 15.51 -2.22
CA HIS A 111 5.48 15.66 -3.25
C HIS A 111 6.79 14.97 -2.88
N GLY A 112 7.22 15.08 -1.61
CA GLY A 112 8.39 14.38 -1.11
C GLY A 112 8.24 12.86 -1.22
N PHE A 113 7.07 12.33 -0.83
CA PHE A 113 6.78 10.89 -0.93
C PHE A 113 6.68 10.41 -2.38
N ASP A 114 5.94 11.12 -3.25
CA ASP A 114 5.81 10.78 -4.66
C ASP A 114 7.16 10.79 -5.39
N TRP A 115 7.98 11.81 -5.14
CA TRP A 115 9.33 11.87 -5.69
C TRP A 115 10.21 10.72 -5.17
N PHE A 116 10.19 10.46 -3.85
CA PHE A 116 10.94 9.36 -3.25
C PHE A 116 10.52 8.00 -3.83
N MET A 117 9.22 7.75 -3.96
CA MET A 117 8.67 6.51 -4.52
C MET A 117 9.08 6.34 -5.99
N LYS A 118 9.04 7.40 -6.79
CA LYS A 118 9.55 7.39 -8.18
C LYS A 118 11.03 7.04 -8.22
N CYS A 119 11.85 7.63 -7.36
CA CYS A 119 13.29 7.35 -7.29
C CYS A 119 13.57 5.88 -6.96
N ILE A 120 12.98 5.34 -5.88
CA ILE A 120 13.25 3.94 -5.51
C ILE A 120 12.73 2.96 -6.56
N CYS A 121 11.58 3.23 -7.19
CA CYS A 121 11.05 2.39 -8.26
C CYS A 121 11.93 2.45 -9.51
N CYS A 122 12.43 3.63 -9.89
CA CYS A 122 13.32 3.81 -11.03
C CYS A 122 14.64 3.07 -10.82
N ILE A 123 15.28 3.26 -9.66
CA ILE A 123 16.52 2.56 -9.28
C ILE A 123 16.30 1.05 -9.30
N SER A 124 15.18 0.59 -8.75
CA SER A 124 14.82 -0.83 -8.74
C SER A 124 14.63 -1.39 -10.15
N LEU A 125 13.91 -0.67 -11.03
CA LEU A 125 13.70 -1.07 -12.41
C LEU A 125 15.02 -1.18 -13.16
N ILE A 126 15.94 -0.22 -12.99
CA ILE A 126 17.27 -0.28 -13.57
C ILE A 126 18.01 -1.52 -13.08
N GLY A 127 18.05 -1.77 -11.76
CA GLY A 127 18.69 -2.96 -11.19
C GLY A 127 18.11 -4.26 -11.73
N TRP A 128 16.78 -4.34 -11.83
CA TRP A 128 16.08 -5.52 -12.36
C TRP A 128 16.36 -5.74 -13.85
N PHE A 129 16.42 -4.68 -14.67
CA PHE A 129 16.79 -4.80 -16.08
C PHE A 129 18.26 -5.21 -16.28
N LEU A 130 19.18 -4.72 -15.44
CA LEU A 130 20.58 -5.17 -15.48
C LEU A 130 20.67 -6.67 -15.18
N TYR A 131 19.92 -7.13 -14.18
CA TYR A 131 19.82 -8.54 -13.84
C TYR A 131 19.24 -9.38 -14.99
N LEU A 132 18.15 -8.93 -15.63
CA LEU A 132 17.60 -9.60 -16.82
C LEU A 132 18.57 -9.62 -18.02
N ALA A 133 19.46 -8.64 -18.13
CA ALA A 133 20.51 -8.61 -19.14
C ALA A 133 21.67 -9.58 -18.85
N GLY A 134 21.59 -10.36 -17.75
CA GLY A 134 22.63 -11.31 -17.35
C GLY A 134 23.84 -10.67 -16.69
N ILE A 135 23.74 -9.41 -16.25
CA ILE A 135 24.84 -8.74 -15.55
C ILE A 135 24.91 -9.32 -14.13
N PRO A 136 26.06 -9.85 -13.69
CA PRO A 136 26.21 -10.40 -12.35
C PRO A 136 26.15 -9.28 -11.32
N LEU A 137 25.06 -9.23 -10.56
CA LEU A 137 24.86 -8.27 -9.48
C LEU A 137 25.18 -8.92 -8.12
N PRO A 138 25.76 -8.17 -7.17
CA PRO A 138 25.99 -8.67 -5.82
C PRO A 138 24.65 -8.96 -5.14
N HIS A 139 24.54 -10.13 -4.52
CA HIS A 139 23.33 -10.56 -3.84
C HIS A 139 23.62 -11.35 -2.57
N TYR A 140 22.61 -11.47 -1.73
CA TYR A 140 22.60 -12.36 -0.57
C TYR A 140 21.17 -12.85 -0.31
N TYR A 141 21.04 -13.96 0.41
CA TYR A 141 19.75 -14.47 0.86
C TYR A 141 19.40 -13.92 2.24
N SER A 142 18.14 -13.52 2.40
CA SER A 142 17.63 -13.01 3.68
C SER A 142 16.24 -13.55 3.94
N ASP A 143 16.04 -14.06 5.14
CA ASP A 143 14.72 -14.38 5.64
C ASP A 143 14.07 -13.09 6.16
N THR A 144 12.83 -12.84 5.75
CA THR A 144 12.02 -11.74 6.29
C THR A 144 11.03 -12.26 7.33
N THR A 145 10.36 -11.34 8.02
CA THR A 145 9.63 -11.59 9.27
C THR A 145 8.46 -12.57 9.21
N ASP A 146 8.07 -13.09 8.05
CA ASP A 146 7.06 -14.13 7.94
C ASP A 146 7.32 -15.01 6.70
N PHE A 147 8.26 -15.96 6.84
CA PHE A 147 8.33 -17.21 6.06
C PHE A 147 8.75 -17.13 4.58
N TYR A 148 9.21 -15.97 4.10
CA TYR A 148 9.81 -15.83 2.77
C TYR A 148 11.32 -15.61 2.85
N THR A 149 12.07 -16.50 2.20
CA THR A 149 13.47 -16.29 1.86
C THR A 149 13.53 -15.45 0.59
N HIS A 150 14.21 -14.31 0.66
CA HIS A 150 14.38 -13.40 -0.45
C HIS A 150 15.81 -13.43 -0.94
N GLU A 151 15.99 -13.36 -2.26
CA GLU A 151 17.28 -13.05 -2.85
C GLU A 151 17.37 -11.53 -3.07
N VAL A 152 18.35 -10.91 -2.41
CA VAL A 152 18.43 -9.47 -2.27
C VAL A 152 19.58 -8.92 -3.11
N TYR A 153 19.26 -8.10 -4.11
CA TYR A 153 20.22 -7.51 -5.05
C TYR A 153 20.57 -6.04 -4.74
N TYR A 154 20.31 -5.58 -3.52
CA TYR A 154 20.43 -4.20 -3.00
C TYR A 154 19.58 -3.13 -3.70
N LEU A 155 19.50 -3.16 -5.02
CA LEU A 155 18.70 -2.28 -5.87
C LEU A 155 17.24 -2.74 -5.95
N PHE A 156 17.02 -4.05 -5.89
CA PHE A 156 15.71 -4.69 -5.87
C PHE A 156 15.79 -6.01 -5.08
N ILE A 157 14.64 -6.60 -4.80
CA ILE A 157 14.49 -7.93 -4.21
C ILE A 157 13.84 -8.85 -5.25
N ALA A 158 14.35 -10.07 -5.36
CA ALA A 158 13.63 -11.17 -5.99
C ALA A 158 12.82 -11.92 -4.91
N GLY A 159 11.51 -12.08 -5.15
CA GLY A 159 10.60 -12.76 -4.23
C GLY A 159 10.95 -14.24 -4.05
N ALA A 160 10.50 -14.86 -2.96
CA ALA A 160 10.71 -16.27 -2.68
C ALA A 160 10.22 -17.21 -3.81
N ASP A 161 9.11 -16.84 -4.46
CA ASP A 161 8.55 -17.59 -5.59
C ASP A 161 9.43 -17.53 -6.86
N ASN A 162 10.35 -16.55 -6.95
CA ASN A 162 11.22 -16.36 -8.12
C ASN A 162 12.49 -17.24 -8.07
N ILE A 163 12.71 -17.99 -6.98
CA ILE A 163 13.96 -18.75 -6.73
C ILE A 163 14.03 -20.04 -7.58
N LEU A 164 12.91 -20.49 -8.13
CA LEU A 164 12.82 -21.69 -8.97
C LEU A 164 12.61 -21.31 -10.45
N GLU A 165 13.67 -21.45 -11.26
CA GLU A 165 13.67 -21.60 -12.73
C GLU A 165 12.63 -20.80 -13.55
N GLU A 166 12.23 -19.61 -13.12
CA GLU A 166 11.34 -18.76 -13.92
C GLU A 166 12.15 -18.03 -15.00
N LEU A 167 11.74 -18.19 -16.27
CA LEU A 167 12.34 -17.53 -17.44
C LEU A 167 12.38 -15.99 -17.31
N LEU A 168 11.52 -15.39 -16.46
CA LEU A 168 11.49 -13.95 -16.19
C LEU A 168 10.96 -13.66 -14.76
N PRO A 169 11.82 -13.40 -13.77
CA PRO A 169 11.38 -13.20 -12.39
C PRO A 169 10.56 -11.91 -12.22
N ARG A 170 9.45 -11.98 -11.47
CA ARG A 170 8.51 -10.87 -11.31
C ARG A 170 9.14 -9.67 -10.60
N PHE A 171 8.81 -8.46 -11.04
CA PHE A 171 9.34 -7.23 -10.42
C PHE A 171 8.64 -6.90 -9.09
N CYS A 172 9.38 -6.97 -7.99
CA CYS A 172 8.95 -6.53 -6.66
C CYS A 172 9.49 -5.15 -6.29
N GLY A 173 10.53 -4.68 -6.99
CA GLY A 173 11.34 -3.55 -6.55
C GLY A 173 11.90 -3.77 -5.14
N MET A 174 11.82 -2.76 -4.29
CA MET A 174 12.21 -2.86 -2.86
C MET A 174 11.07 -3.36 -1.95
N PHE A 175 9.93 -3.80 -2.50
CA PHE A 175 8.85 -4.37 -1.71
C PHE A 175 9.01 -5.88 -1.53
N LEU A 176 8.33 -6.43 -0.52
CA LEU A 176 8.31 -7.87 -0.25
C LEU A 176 7.70 -8.68 -1.40
N GLU A 177 6.65 -8.14 -2.04
CA GLU A 177 5.93 -8.85 -3.09
C GLU A 177 5.61 -7.98 -4.31
N PRO A 178 5.52 -8.59 -5.52
CA PRO A 178 5.13 -7.87 -6.74
C PRO A 178 3.77 -7.16 -6.62
N GLY A 179 2.80 -7.75 -5.91
CA GLY A 179 1.51 -7.08 -5.74
C GLY A 179 1.54 -5.90 -4.77
N HIS A 180 2.53 -5.78 -3.86
CA HIS A 180 2.66 -4.60 -2.99
C HIS A 180 3.12 -3.38 -3.79
N VAL A 181 4.16 -3.53 -4.62
CA VAL A 181 4.62 -2.45 -5.52
C VAL A 181 3.54 -2.08 -6.53
N GLY A 182 2.89 -3.08 -7.15
CA GLY A 182 1.84 -2.86 -8.14
C GLY A 182 0.63 -2.10 -7.58
N SER A 183 0.06 -2.55 -6.46
CA SER A 183 -1.08 -1.86 -5.82
C SER A 183 -0.73 -0.46 -5.36
N THR A 184 0.46 -0.26 -4.77
CA THR A 184 0.94 1.05 -4.34
C THR A 184 1.09 2.01 -5.52
N CYS A 185 1.67 1.56 -6.62
CA CYS A 185 1.80 2.34 -7.85
C CYS A 185 0.44 2.70 -8.45
N CYS A 186 -0.57 1.83 -8.36
CA CYS A 186 -1.94 2.14 -8.79
C CYS A 186 -2.55 3.29 -7.98
N LEU A 187 -2.40 3.27 -6.65
CA LEU A 187 -2.86 4.36 -5.78
C LEU A 187 -2.14 5.67 -6.11
N LEU A 188 -0.81 5.63 -6.27
CA LEU A 188 0.01 6.79 -6.62
C LEU A 188 -0.37 7.40 -7.97
N LEU A 189 -0.58 6.56 -9.00
CA LEU A 189 -1.07 7.02 -10.31
C LEU A 189 -2.44 7.67 -10.22
N PHE A 190 -3.35 7.13 -9.41
CA PHE A 190 -4.67 7.73 -9.21
C PHE A 190 -4.56 9.11 -8.56
N ILE A 191 -3.74 9.27 -7.51
CA ILE A 191 -3.51 10.57 -6.86
C ILE A 191 -2.86 11.56 -7.84
N ASN A 192 -1.93 11.09 -8.67
CA ASN A 192 -1.33 11.83 -9.79
C ASN A 192 -2.28 12.02 -10.98
N ARG A 193 -3.55 11.62 -10.85
CA ARG A 193 -4.64 11.82 -11.83
C ARG A 193 -4.34 11.21 -13.19
N PHE A 194 -3.57 10.13 -13.21
CA PHE A 194 -3.07 9.49 -14.43
C PHE A 194 -2.45 10.50 -15.42
N ASN A 195 -1.77 11.53 -14.91
CA ASN A 195 -1.21 12.60 -15.72
C ASN A 195 0.11 12.16 -16.39
N PHE A 196 0.01 11.51 -17.54
CA PHE A 196 1.18 11.08 -18.32
C PHE A 196 1.90 12.20 -19.09
N LYS A 197 1.43 13.46 -18.99
CA LYS A 197 2.25 14.62 -19.41
C LYS A 197 3.50 14.76 -18.55
N ASP A 198 3.38 14.40 -17.27
CA ASP A 198 4.53 14.19 -16.41
C ASP A 198 5.10 12.80 -16.69
N LYS A 199 6.24 12.78 -17.41
CA LYS A 199 6.89 11.54 -17.84
C LYS A 199 7.33 10.67 -16.66
N SER A 200 7.52 11.24 -15.46
CA SER A 200 7.88 10.46 -14.28
C SER A 200 6.79 9.46 -13.86
N ASN A 201 5.52 9.69 -14.24
CA ASN A 201 4.44 8.74 -13.97
C ASN A 201 4.55 7.44 -14.78
N TYR A 202 5.35 7.40 -15.85
CA TYR A 202 5.64 6.15 -16.54
C TYR A 202 6.43 5.17 -15.67
N ILE A 203 7.20 5.65 -14.68
CA ILE A 203 7.91 4.78 -13.74
C ILE A 203 6.91 3.88 -13.00
N TYR A 204 5.82 4.45 -12.49
CA TYR A 204 4.76 3.67 -11.83
C TYR A 204 4.05 2.72 -12.79
N LEU A 205 3.77 3.14 -14.02
CA LEU A 205 3.15 2.28 -15.01
C LEU A 205 4.02 1.06 -15.34
N LEU A 206 5.33 1.29 -15.54
CA LEU A 206 6.29 0.21 -15.78
C LEU A 206 6.40 -0.71 -14.57
N SER A 207 6.48 -0.18 -13.34
CA SER A 207 6.46 -0.99 -12.12
C SER A 207 5.22 -1.88 -12.02
N ILE A 208 4.04 -1.37 -12.41
CA ILE A 208 2.80 -2.17 -12.44
C ILE A 208 2.92 -3.28 -13.48
N ILE A 209 3.30 -2.96 -14.72
CA ILE A 209 3.42 -3.93 -15.82
C ILE A 209 4.43 -5.03 -15.46
N PHE A 210 5.64 -4.69 -15.02
CA PHE A 210 6.65 -5.70 -14.73
C PHE A 210 6.40 -6.47 -13.43
N SER A 211 5.50 -6.01 -12.56
CA SER A 211 5.08 -6.79 -11.38
C SER A 211 4.33 -8.07 -11.74
N LEU A 212 3.80 -8.17 -12.98
CA LEU A 212 2.99 -9.30 -13.44
C LEU A 212 1.94 -9.72 -12.39
N SER A 213 1.25 -8.73 -11.82
CA SER A 213 0.29 -8.92 -10.73
C SER A 213 -1.13 -8.73 -11.23
N LEU A 214 -1.88 -9.83 -11.31
CA LEU A 214 -3.29 -9.82 -11.73
C LEU A 214 -4.12 -8.81 -10.92
N ALA A 215 -3.91 -8.76 -9.61
CA ALA A 215 -4.58 -7.79 -8.73
C ALA A 215 -4.20 -6.34 -9.07
N ALA A 216 -2.93 -6.06 -9.35
CA ALA A 216 -2.48 -4.72 -9.71
C ALA A 216 -3.05 -4.29 -11.08
N TYR A 217 -3.15 -5.21 -12.04
CA TYR A 217 -3.78 -4.94 -13.34
C TYR A 217 -5.26 -4.61 -13.19
N GLY A 218 -5.98 -5.38 -12.37
CA GLY A 218 -7.37 -5.11 -12.03
C GLY A 218 -7.54 -3.73 -11.37
N LEU A 219 -6.69 -3.39 -10.40
CA LEU A 219 -6.70 -2.08 -9.74
C LEU A 219 -6.37 -0.93 -10.69
N LEU A 220 -5.41 -1.11 -11.61
CA LEU A 220 -5.08 -0.11 -12.63
C LEU A 220 -6.28 0.14 -13.55
N PHE A 221 -6.91 -0.92 -14.05
CA PHE A 221 -8.10 -0.84 -14.90
C PHE A 221 -9.25 -0.13 -14.18
N ILE A 222 -9.61 -0.61 -12.99
CA ILE A 222 -10.69 -0.03 -12.17
C ILE A 222 -10.40 1.43 -11.84
N GLY A 223 -9.17 1.74 -11.41
CA GLY A 223 -8.75 3.10 -11.08
C GLY A 223 -8.84 4.04 -12.28
N LEU A 224 -8.42 3.60 -13.46
CA LEU A 224 -8.52 4.39 -14.70
C LEU A 224 -9.98 4.65 -15.07
N CYS A 225 -10.82 3.61 -15.04
CA CYS A 225 -12.25 3.72 -15.30
C CYS A 225 -12.93 4.70 -14.32
N LEU A 226 -12.73 4.52 -13.02
CA LEU A 226 -13.27 5.41 -11.99
C LEU A 226 -12.82 6.85 -12.20
N HIS A 227 -11.53 7.08 -12.45
CA HIS A 227 -10.97 8.43 -12.62
C HIS A 227 -11.66 9.20 -13.76
N TYR A 228 -11.77 8.58 -14.94
CA TYR A 228 -12.34 9.22 -16.13
C TYR A 228 -13.87 9.28 -16.10
N LEU A 229 -14.55 8.25 -15.59
CA LEU A 229 -16.01 8.29 -15.37
C LEU A 229 -16.39 9.47 -14.47
N LEU A 230 -15.68 9.65 -13.37
CA LEU A 230 -15.96 10.70 -12.39
C LEU A 230 -15.50 12.11 -12.86
N LYS A 231 -14.81 12.19 -14.00
CA LYS A 231 -14.55 13.44 -14.75
C LYS A 231 -15.61 13.73 -15.82
N GLY A 232 -16.59 12.85 -16.02
CA GLY A 232 -17.58 12.97 -17.10
C GLY A 232 -17.02 12.67 -18.49
N VAL A 233 -15.87 12.01 -18.58
CA VAL A 233 -15.28 11.60 -19.87
C VAL A 233 -15.90 10.27 -20.29
N HIS A 234 -16.33 10.17 -21.56
CA HIS A 234 -16.78 8.89 -22.12
C HIS A 234 -15.67 7.84 -22.06
N VAL A 235 -15.84 6.84 -21.18
CA VAL A 235 -14.82 5.82 -20.93
C VAL A 235 -14.78 4.68 -21.94
N LEU A 236 -15.79 4.59 -22.81
CA LEU A 236 -15.95 3.48 -23.75
C LEU A 236 -14.69 3.27 -24.60
N LYS A 237 -14.05 4.35 -25.07
CA LYS A 237 -12.80 4.24 -25.85
C LYS A 237 -11.64 3.61 -25.06
N TYR A 238 -11.54 3.88 -23.76
CA TYR A 238 -10.50 3.30 -22.90
C TYR A 238 -10.79 1.85 -22.59
N ILE A 239 -12.07 1.51 -22.34
CA ILE A 239 -12.52 0.14 -22.15
C ILE A 239 -12.23 -0.68 -23.42
N LEU A 240 -12.56 -0.16 -24.60
CA LEU A 240 -12.28 -0.81 -25.88
C LEU A 240 -10.77 -0.99 -26.09
N PHE A 241 -9.98 0.07 -25.88
CA PHE A 241 -8.52 -0.01 -26.01
C PHE A 241 -7.90 -1.05 -25.05
N LEU A 242 -8.32 -1.04 -23.78
CA LEU A 242 -7.86 -2.01 -22.78
C LEU A 242 -8.36 -3.42 -23.08
N GLY A 243 -9.57 -3.56 -23.63
CA GLY A 243 -10.12 -4.83 -24.08
C GLY A 243 -9.33 -5.42 -25.24
N VAL A 244 -8.99 -4.61 -26.25
CA VAL A 244 -8.11 -5.03 -27.36
C VAL A 244 -6.74 -5.44 -26.84
N LEU A 245 -6.16 -4.66 -25.92
CA LEU A 245 -4.88 -4.98 -25.29
C LEU A 245 -4.94 -6.28 -24.48
N ALA A 246 -6.01 -6.50 -23.71
CA ALA A 246 -6.25 -7.73 -22.98
C ALA A 246 -6.42 -8.93 -23.91
N CYS A 247 -7.15 -8.79 -25.03
CA CYS A 247 -7.26 -9.83 -26.05
C CYS A 247 -5.91 -10.15 -26.71
N ALA A 248 -5.13 -9.12 -27.04
CA ALA A 248 -3.78 -9.31 -27.60
C ALA A 248 -2.88 -10.07 -26.62
N PHE A 249 -2.90 -9.69 -25.35
CA PHE A 249 -2.15 -10.37 -24.30
C PHE A 249 -2.67 -11.79 -24.02
N TYR A 250 -3.97 -12.02 -24.12
CA TYR A 250 -4.57 -13.35 -24.01
C TYR A 250 -4.07 -14.26 -25.14
N ILE A 251 -4.12 -13.79 -26.39
CA ILE A 251 -3.62 -14.54 -27.55
C ILE A 251 -2.12 -14.79 -27.40
N PHE A 252 -1.34 -13.77 -27.03
CA PHE A 252 0.09 -13.90 -26.79
C PHE A 252 0.39 -14.96 -25.71
N GLY A 253 -0.28 -14.91 -24.57
CA GLY A 253 -0.07 -15.87 -23.50
C GLY A 253 -0.41 -17.30 -23.90
N LEU A 254 -1.40 -17.54 -24.75
CA LEU A 254 -1.72 -18.88 -25.22
C LEU A 254 -0.82 -19.39 -26.35
N THR A 255 -0.31 -18.49 -27.20
CA THR A 255 0.39 -18.88 -28.44
C THR A 255 1.91 -18.83 -28.33
N TYR A 256 2.44 -17.90 -27.52
CA TYR A 256 3.88 -17.77 -27.34
C TYR A 256 4.44 -18.98 -26.59
N ASN A 257 5.50 -19.58 -27.14
CA ASN A 257 6.10 -20.82 -26.64
C ASN A 257 5.06 -21.94 -26.38
N ASN A 258 4.05 -22.05 -27.26
CA ASN A 258 2.93 -23.01 -27.12
C ASN A 258 2.15 -22.90 -25.80
N GLY A 259 2.12 -21.70 -25.20
CA GLY A 259 1.47 -21.44 -23.93
C GLY A 259 2.36 -21.66 -22.71
N ASP A 260 3.58 -22.19 -22.88
CA ASP A 260 4.56 -22.34 -21.81
C ASP A 260 5.33 -21.03 -21.61
N ASN A 261 4.67 -20.05 -21.01
CA ASN A 261 5.27 -18.76 -20.71
C ASN A 261 4.69 -18.16 -19.43
N ILE A 262 5.49 -17.28 -18.82
CA ILE A 262 5.16 -16.65 -17.56
C ILE A 262 3.86 -15.85 -17.59
N PHE A 263 3.50 -15.27 -18.74
CA PHE A 263 2.27 -14.50 -18.84
C PHE A 263 1.05 -15.44 -18.73
N ASN A 264 1.10 -16.61 -19.37
CA ASN A 264 0.07 -17.63 -19.18
C ASN A 264 0.03 -18.09 -17.73
N GLU A 265 1.17 -18.49 -17.17
CA GLU A 265 1.26 -19.04 -15.82
C GLU A 265 0.78 -18.06 -14.73
N LYS A 266 1.24 -16.80 -14.78
CA LYS A 266 0.97 -15.83 -13.70
C LYS A 266 -0.31 -15.03 -13.88
N ILE A 267 -0.87 -14.95 -15.09
CA ILE A 267 -2.07 -14.15 -15.39
C ILE A 267 -3.22 -15.01 -15.92
N LEU A 268 -3.03 -15.72 -17.04
CA LEU A 268 -4.14 -16.39 -17.72
C LEU A 268 -4.63 -17.63 -16.96
N SER A 269 -3.71 -18.45 -16.44
CA SER A 269 -4.06 -19.63 -15.65
C SER A 269 -4.90 -19.25 -14.43
N ARG A 270 -4.60 -18.10 -13.83
CA ARG A 270 -5.32 -17.52 -12.68
C ARG A 270 -6.70 -16.96 -13.05
N LEU A 271 -6.99 -16.77 -14.34
CA LEU A 271 -8.30 -16.37 -14.83
C LEU A 271 -9.17 -17.56 -15.25
N MET A 272 -8.62 -18.78 -15.26
CA MET A 272 -9.38 -19.98 -15.58
C MET A 272 -10.32 -20.36 -14.45
N PHE A 273 -11.44 -20.97 -14.82
CA PHE A 273 -12.33 -21.64 -13.87
C PHE A 273 -11.93 -23.10 -13.78
N VAL A 274 -11.60 -23.55 -12.59
CA VAL A 274 -11.30 -24.95 -12.26
C VAL A 274 -12.26 -25.35 -11.15
N ASP A 275 -12.98 -26.45 -11.36
CA ASP A 275 -13.97 -26.99 -10.42
C ASP A 275 -15.05 -25.99 -9.97
N GLY A 276 -15.45 -25.08 -10.87
CA GLY A 276 -16.46 -24.05 -10.61
C GLY A 276 -15.94 -22.82 -9.86
N GLU A 277 -14.66 -22.78 -9.49
CA GLU A 277 -14.00 -21.63 -8.86
C GLU A 277 -12.94 -21.01 -9.76
N LEU A 278 -12.71 -19.70 -9.60
CA LEU A 278 -11.64 -19.01 -10.30
C LEU A 278 -10.28 -19.42 -9.70
N SER A 279 -9.35 -19.98 -10.48
CA SER A 279 -8.04 -20.43 -9.98
C SER A 279 -7.24 -19.31 -9.30
N GLY A 280 -7.48 -18.06 -9.70
CA GLY A 280 -6.87 -16.88 -9.10
C GLY A 280 -7.39 -16.52 -7.70
N ASN A 281 -8.45 -17.16 -7.21
CA ASN A 281 -9.05 -16.99 -5.88
C ASN A 281 -8.25 -17.72 -4.78
N ASN A 282 -6.93 -17.63 -4.81
CA ASN A 282 -6.01 -18.31 -3.90
C ASN A 282 -5.51 -17.40 -2.76
N ARG A 283 -6.39 -16.53 -2.25
CA ARG A 283 -6.05 -15.50 -1.24
C ARG A 283 -6.20 -15.96 0.20
N THR A 284 -6.81 -17.11 0.39
CA THR A 284 -7.01 -17.79 1.67
C THR A 284 -6.51 -19.22 1.55
N SER A 285 -6.02 -19.77 2.66
CA SER A 285 -5.61 -21.17 2.74
C SER A 285 -6.83 -22.05 3.04
N MET A 286 -6.76 -23.33 2.67
CA MET A 286 -7.82 -24.30 2.98
C MET A 286 -8.04 -24.43 4.50
N LEU A 287 -6.96 -24.35 5.29
CA LEU A 287 -7.02 -24.29 6.74
C LEU A 287 -7.83 -23.07 7.20
N PHE A 288 -7.48 -21.88 6.71
CA PHE A 288 -8.19 -20.65 7.06
C PHE A 288 -9.67 -20.74 6.71
N ASP A 289 -10.02 -21.21 5.51
CA ASP A 289 -11.42 -21.28 5.08
C ASP A 289 -12.23 -22.25 5.96
N ALA A 290 -11.66 -23.38 6.40
CA ALA A 290 -12.31 -24.27 7.34
C ALA A 290 -12.60 -23.60 8.70
N TYR A 291 -11.61 -22.90 9.26
CA TYR A 291 -11.79 -22.13 10.51
C TYR A 291 -12.75 -20.96 10.35
N TYR A 292 -12.74 -20.31 9.19
CA TYR A 292 -13.62 -19.19 8.88
C TYR A 292 -15.08 -19.64 8.82
N GLU A 293 -15.37 -20.75 8.14
CA GLU A 293 -16.73 -21.31 8.04
C GLU A 293 -17.26 -21.82 9.39
N ASP A 294 -16.41 -22.43 10.22
CA ASP A 294 -16.80 -22.81 11.58
C ASP A 294 -17.08 -21.57 12.45
N TRP A 295 -16.20 -20.57 12.40
CA TRP A 295 -16.37 -19.30 13.11
C TRP A 295 -17.63 -18.55 12.67
N LEU A 296 -18.00 -18.60 11.39
CA LEU A 296 -19.24 -17.98 10.92
C LEU A 296 -20.50 -18.61 11.54
N LYS A 297 -20.47 -19.90 11.87
CA LYS A 297 -21.61 -20.64 12.42
C LYS A 297 -21.65 -20.62 13.94
N HIS A 298 -20.50 -20.72 14.59
CA HIS A 298 -20.41 -20.97 16.03
C HIS A 298 -19.57 -19.93 16.79
N GLY A 299 -18.90 -19.02 16.09
CA GLY A 299 -17.96 -18.07 16.67
C GLY A 299 -18.58 -16.72 17.08
N ASP A 300 -17.75 -15.89 17.72
CA ASP A 300 -18.09 -14.51 18.04
C ASP A 300 -17.88 -13.60 16.80
N LEU A 301 -18.97 -13.41 16.05
CA LEU A 301 -19.01 -12.53 14.88
C LEU A 301 -18.84 -11.04 15.24
N ILE A 302 -19.22 -10.65 16.46
CA ILE A 302 -19.23 -9.25 16.87
C ILE A 302 -17.81 -8.77 17.13
N ASN A 303 -17.06 -9.51 17.95
CA ASN A 303 -15.71 -9.14 18.33
C ASN A 303 -14.61 -9.75 17.43
N GLY A 304 -14.94 -10.81 16.69
CA GLY A 304 -13.97 -11.53 15.88
C GLY A 304 -13.18 -12.58 16.67
N TYR A 305 -12.37 -13.35 15.96
CA TYR A 305 -11.49 -14.37 16.50
C TYR A 305 -10.31 -13.78 17.30
N GLY A 306 -9.91 -12.55 16.94
CA GLY A 306 -8.83 -11.80 17.58
C GLY A 306 -7.47 -12.47 17.47
N ARG A 307 -6.56 -12.11 18.39
CA ARG A 307 -5.14 -12.48 18.32
C ARG A 307 -4.86 -13.98 18.38
N LYS A 308 -5.84 -14.79 18.81
CA LYS A 308 -5.72 -16.25 18.84
C LYS A 308 -5.48 -16.84 17.46
N ALA A 309 -5.91 -16.14 16.40
CA ALA A 309 -5.72 -16.56 15.02
C ALA A 309 -4.23 -16.64 14.63
N TYR A 310 -3.36 -15.90 15.32
CA TYR A 310 -1.92 -15.87 15.08
C TYR A 310 -1.16 -17.02 15.77
N GLY A 311 -1.87 -17.86 16.55
CA GLY A 311 -1.27 -19.00 17.24
C GLY A 311 -0.23 -18.59 18.29
N ASP A 312 0.80 -19.44 18.45
CA ASP A 312 1.98 -19.18 19.29
C ASP A 312 3.10 -18.42 18.54
N GLY A 313 2.82 -17.97 17.31
CA GLY A 313 3.80 -17.32 16.44
C GLY A 313 4.61 -18.29 15.58
N THR A 314 4.33 -19.60 15.62
CA THR A 314 4.90 -20.59 14.70
C THR A 314 3.96 -20.86 13.51
N GLU A 315 4.53 -21.25 12.36
CA GLU A 315 3.78 -21.49 11.12
C GLU A 315 2.68 -22.55 11.28
N SER A 316 2.96 -23.60 12.05
CA SER A 316 2.06 -24.74 12.24
C SER A 316 0.80 -24.39 13.04
N THR A 317 0.80 -23.29 13.79
CA THR A 317 -0.36 -22.87 14.61
C THR A 317 -1.02 -21.59 14.11
N ASN A 318 -0.42 -20.90 13.13
CA ASN A 318 -0.95 -19.65 12.58
C ASN A 318 -2.02 -19.92 11.50
N ILE A 319 -3.28 -19.76 11.88
CA ILE A 319 -4.44 -19.96 10.99
C ILE A 319 -4.42 -18.98 9.80
N LEU A 320 -3.78 -17.82 9.97
CA LEU A 320 -3.74 -16.74 8.98
C LEU A 320 -2.60 -16.91 7.96
N HIS A 321 -1.84 -18.00 8.04
CA HIS A 321 -0.69 -18.25 7.17
C HIS A 321 -1.10 -18.21 5.68
N GLY A 322 -0.32 -17.48 4.87
CA GLY A 322 -0.57 -17.29 3.44
C GLY A 322 -1.86 -16.54 3.10
N CYS A 323 -2.56 -15.96 4.07
CA CYS A 323 -3.86 -15.33 3.86
C CYS A 323 -3.74 -13.80 3.73
N ALA A 324 -4.29 -13.27 2.63
CA ALA A 324 -4.38 -11.83 2.38
C ALA A 324 -5.71 -11.51 1.70
N SER A 325 -6.75 -11.23 2.48
CA SER A 325 -8.09 -10.92 1.97
C SER A 325 -8.94 -10.19 3.01
N TYR A 326 -10.05 -9.58 2.58
CA TYR A 326 -11.04 -9.01 3.49
C TYR A 326 -11.59 -10.05 4.49
N LYS A 327 -11.66 -11.35 4.12
CA LYS A 327 -12.09 -12.41 5.05
C LYS A 327 -11.16 -12.47 6.25
N ARG A 328 -9.85 -12.38 6.04
CA ARG A 328 -8.85 -12.34 7.13
C ARG A 328 -9.09 -11.14 8.05
N PHE A 329 -9.28 -9.95 7.49
CA PHE A 329 -9.57 -8.76 8.29
C PHE A 329 -10.84 -8.95 9.14
N PHE A 330 -11.93 -9.44 8.51
CA PHE A 330 -13.21 -9.65 9.19
C PHE A 330 -13.15 -10.76 10.22
N PHE A 331 -12.46 -11.86 9.93
CA PHE A 331 -12.25 -12.97 10.86
C PHE A 331 -11.57 -12.53 12.15
N ILE A 332 -10.53 -11.69 12.06
CA ILE A 332 -9.79 -11.24 13.24
C ILE A 332 -10.57 -10.19 14.03
N ASN A 333 -11.24 -9.26 13.34
CA ASN A 333 -11.74 -8.02 13.93
C ASN A 333 -13.28 -7.95 14.05
N GLY A 334 -14.00 -8.94 13.53
CA GLY A 334 -15.46 -9.01 13.58
C GLY A 334 -16.19 -7.79 13.01
N ILE A 335 -17.47 -7.68 13.38
CA ILE A 335 -18.34 -6.57 12.99
C ILE A 335 -17.85 -5.25 13.61
N ILE A 336 -17.36 -5.26 14.86
CA ILE A 336 -16.90 -4.04 15.53
C ILE A 336 -15.74 -3.40 14.76
N GLY A 337 -14.69 -4.17 14.47
CA GLY A 337 -13.54 -3.62 13.75
C GLY A 337 -13.88 -3.18 12.33
N PHE A 338 -14.77 -3.92 11.64
CA PHE A 338 -15.27 -3.50 10.33
C PHE A 338 -16.00 -2.14 10.38
N ILE A 339 -16.89 -1.96 11.35
CA ILE A 339 -17.63 -0.69 11.52
C ILE A 339 -16.66 0.44 11.90
N LEU A 340 -15.74 0.20 12.83
CA LEU A 340 -14.76 1.19 13.27
C LEU A 340 -13.88 1.70 12.12
N VAL A 341 -13.37 0.77 11.28
CA VAL A 341 -12.58 1.11 10.10
C VAL A 341 -13.43 1.87 9.08
N SER A 342 -14.64 1.39 8.81
CA SER A 342 -15.54 2.02 7.84
C SER A 342 -15.89 3.46 8.24
N ILE A 343 -16.23 3.70 9.50
CA ILE A 343 -16.55 5.04 10.03
C ILE A 343 -15.32 5.95 9.99
N LEU A 344 -14.13 5.42 10.31
CA LEU A 344 -12.87 6.18 10.21
C LEU A 344 -12.60 6.65 8.79
N TYR A 345 -12.59 5.72 7.82
CA TYR A 345 -12.31 6.05 6.42
C TYR A 345 -13.39 6.94 5.81
N TRP A 346 -14.66 6.75 6.18
CA TRP A 346 -15.74 7.64 5.79
C TRP A 346 -15.55 9.06 6.33
N SER A 347 -15.15 9.19 7.60
CA SER A 347 -14.90 10.49 8.23
C SER A 347 -13.71 11.22 7.59
N LEU A 348 -12.65 10.47 7.25
CA LEU A 348 -11.48 11.00 6.52
C LEU A 348 -11.85 11.45 5.09
N PHE A 349 -12.64 10.66 4.38
CA PHE A 349 -13.19 11.00 3.07
C PHE A 349 -14.04 12.28 3.13
N TYR A 350 -14.98 12.35 4.07
CA TYR A 350 -15.95 13.43 4.18
C TYR A 350 -15.27 14.80 4.36
N LYS A 351 -14.14 14.85 5.08
CA LYS A 351 -13.35 16.07 5.29
C LYS A 351 -12.81 16.69 3.99
N TYR A 352 -12.49 15.89 2.97
CA TYR A 352 -11.94 16.32 1.68
C TYR A 352 -12.78 15.79 0.51
N ARG A 353 -14.11 15.83 0.67
CA ARG A 353 -15.05 15.24 -0.27
C ARG A 353 -14.95 15.87 -1.66
N SER A 354 -14.73 15.04 -2.65
CA SER A 354 -14.85 15.38 -4.08
C SER A 354 -15.21 14.12 -4.87
N ASN A 355 -15.67 14.27 -6.11
CA ASN A 355 -15.92 13.12 -6.99
C ASN A 355 -14.66 12.27 -7.18
N GLN A 356 -13.49 12.90 -7.26
CA GLN A 356 -12.23 12.19 -7.42
C GLN A 356 -11.80 11.48 -6.13
N THR A 357 -12.02 12.13 -4.96
CA THR A 357 -11.82 11.49 -3.65
C THR A 357 -12.74 10.28 -3.48
N TRP A 358 -13.97 10.32 -4.01
CA TRP A 358 -14.90 9.19 -3.98
C TRP A 358 -14.36 8.00 -4.79
N GLY A 359 -13.92 8.25 -6.03
CA GLY A 359 -13.27 7.23 -6.85
C GLY A 359 -12.03 6.63 -6.17
N PHE A 360 -11.25 7.48 -5.48
CA PHE A 360 -10.10 7.02 -4.73
C PHE A 360 -10.46 6.17 -3.51
N LEU A 361 -11.52 6.53 -2.77
CA LEU A 361 -12.05 5.71 -1.67
C LEU A 361 -12.50 4.33 -2.15
N VAL A 362 -13.25 4.26 -3.26
CA VAL A 362 -13.68 2.99 -3.84
C VAL A 362 -12.47 2.13 -4.24
N LEU A 363 -11.50 2.72 -4.95
CA LEU A 363 -10.26 2.03 -5.32
C LEU A 363 -9.48 1.55 -4.09
N TYR A 364 -9.40 2.38 -3.06
CA TYR A 364 -8.71 2.07 -1.81
C TYR A 364 -9.39 0.91 -1.05
N VAL A 365 -10.72 0.87 -1.01
CA VAL A 365 -11.49 -0.24 -0.41
C VAL A 365 -11.21 -1.53 -1.18
N ILE A 366 -11.29 -1.53 -2.50
CA ILE A 366 -10.99 -2.71 -3.33
C ILE A 366 -9.54 -3.18 -3.09
N CYS A 367 -8.59 -2.25 -3.02
CA CYS A 367 -7.20 -2.56 -2.72
C CYS A 367 -7.03 -3.26 -1.37
N ASN A 368 -7.73 -2.79 -0.33
CA ASN A 368 -7.73 -3.41 0.99
C ASN A 368 -8.54 -4.71 1.06
N MET A 369 -9.52 -4.92 0.17
CA MET A 369 -10.20 -6.22 0.09
C MET A 369 -9.27 -7.34 -0.39
N ILE A 370 -8.25 -6.99 -1.18
CA ILE A 370 -7.27 -7.94 -1.73
C ILE A 370 -6.05 -8.12 -0.81
N ARG A 371 -5.76 -7.15 0.06
CA ARG A 371 -4.48 -7.08 0.79
C ARG A 371 -4.58 -6.77 2.30
N ASP A 372 -5.77 -6.52 2.82
CA ASP A 372 -6.05 -6.36 4.26
C ASP A 372 -5.09 -5.44 5.06
N TYR A 373 -4.72 -4.29 4.48
CA TYR A 373 -3.78 -3.32 5.09
C TYR A 373 -4.41 -1.98 5.51
N PRO A 374 -5.59 -1.94 6.18
CA PRO A 374 -6.27 -0.68 6.46
C PRO A 374 -5.54 0.20 7.50
N PHE A 375 -4.52 -0.32 8.19
CA PHE A 375 -3.76 0.43 9.20
C PHE A 375 -2.25 0.53 8.91
N ARG A 376 -1.77 -0.04 7.80
CA ARG A 376 -0.36 0.14 7.39
C ARG A 376 -0.16 1.63 7.06
N LEU A 377 0.80 2.28 7.71
CA LEU A 377 0.95 3.74 7.70
C LEU A 377 1.09 4.29 6.28
N MET A 378 1.83 3.59 5.41
CA MET A 378 1.96 4.01 4.01
C MET A 378 0.60 4.18 3.34
N TRP A 379 -0.30 3.20 3.47
CA TRP A 379 -1.59 3.22 2.79
C TRP A 379 -2.59 4.16 3.47
N LEU A 380 -2.66 4.16 4.80
CA LEU A 380 -3.48 5.11 5.54
C LEU A 380 -3.09 6.56 5.21
N TYR A 381 -1.80 6.88 5.16
CA TYR A 381 -1.33 8.23 4.90
C TYR A 381 -1.45 8.59 3.42
N LEU A 382 -1.25 7.63 2.50
CA LEU A 382 -1.61 7.82 1.10
C LEU A 382 -3.09 8.14 0.94
N PHE A 383 -3.98 7.51 1.70
CA PHE A 383 -5.40 7.83 1.67
C PHE A 383 -5.67 9.27 2.11
N ILE A 384 -5.09 9.70 3.24
CA ILE A 384 -5.25 11.07 3.76
C ILE A 384 -4.67 12.10 2.78
N LEU A 385 -3.43 11.91 2.34
CA LEU A 385 -2.73 12.83 1.43
C LEU A 385 -3.42 12.88 0.08
N GLY A 386 -3.74 11.72 -0.50
CA GLY A 386 -4.46 11.60 -1.76
C GLY A 386 -5.81 12.29 -1.72
N SER A 387 -6.55 12.16 -0.62
CA SER A 387 -7.84 12.84 -0.45
C SER A 387 -7.71 14.36 -0.49
N VAL A 388 -6.67 14.92 0.15
CA VAL A 388 -6.38 16.36 0.04
C VAL A 388 -6.04 16.74 -1.40
N ILE A 389 -5.09 16.05 -2.02
CA ILE A 389 -4.62 16.35 -3.38
C ILE A 389 -5.75 16.26 -4.42
N LEU A 390 -6.65 15.28 -4.31
CA LEU A 390 -7.75 15.09 -5.24
C LEU A 390 -8.91 16.07 -5.01
N SER A 391 -9.05 16.60 -3.79
CA SER A 391 -10.03 17.65 -3.48
C SER A 391 -9.67 19.03 -4.02
N LEU A 392 -8.38 19.28 -4.27
CA LEU A 392 -7.86 20.58 -4.73
C LEU A 392 -7.84 20.70 -6.26
N PRO A 393 -7.97 21.92 -6.83
CA PRO A 393 -7.72 22.14 -8.26
C PRO A 393 -6.22 21.94 -8.59
N PRO A 394 -5.86 21.54 -9.82
CA PRO A 394 -4.45 21.33 -10.20
C PRO A 394 -3.55 22.54 -9.94
N SER A 395 -4.07 23.76 -10.17
CA SER A 395 -3.34 25.02 -9.99
C SER A 395 -2.88 25.29 -8.56
N ALA A 396 -3.67 24.88 -7.56
CA ALA A 396 -3.35 25.06 -6.15
C ALA A 396 -2.20 24.15 -5.67
N ILE A 397 -1.98 23.04 -6.35
CA ILE A 397 -0.88 22.11 -6.06
C ILE A 397 0.43 22.69 -6.63
N THR A 398 0.38 23.26 -7.83
CA THR A 398 1.56 23.85 -8.48
C THR A 398 2.03 25.13 -7.79
N SER A 399 1.13 25.99 -7.30
CA SER A 399 1.52 27.20 -6.57
C SER A 399 2.18 26.90 -5.22
N ALA A 400 1.78 25.83 -4.54
CA ALA A 400 2.44 25.35 -3.33
C ALA A 400 3.85 24.80 -3.59
N LYS A 401 4.14 24.37 -4.82
CA LYS A 401 5.48 23.99 -5.30
C LYS A 401 6.36 25.21 -5.61
N VAL A 402 5.78 26.33 -6.03
CA VAL A 402 6.52 27.57 -6.35
C VAL A 402 6.88 28.37 -5.10
N ASN A 403 6.08 28.28 -4.03
CA ASN A 403 6.38 28.92 -2.75
C ASN A 403 7.40 28.13 -1.88
N SER A 404 8.13 27.15 -2.44
CA SER A 404 9.37 26.66 -1.83
C SER A 404 10.51 27.62 -2.15
N PRO A 405 11.38 27.99 -1.19
CA PRO A 405 12.37 29.03 -1.39
C PRO A 405 13.51 28.51 -2.28
N ASP A 406 13.28 28.51 -3.60
CA ASP A 406 14.31 28.42 -4.64
C ASP A 406 14.30 29.70 -5.49
N THR A 407 13.93 30.83 -4.88
CA THR A 407 14.15 32.18 -5.41
C THR A 407 14.47 33.10 -4.25
N ASP A 408 15.74 33.08 -3.84
CA ASP A 408 16.60 34.27 -3.70
C ASP A 408 18.01 33.85 -3.23
#